data_AF-A0A7S0QLS4-F1
#
_entry.id   AF-A0A7S0QLS4-F1
#
_cell.length_a   1.000
_cell.length_b   1.000
_cell.length_c   1.000
_cell.angle_alpha   90.00
_cell.angle_beta   90.00
_cell.angle_gamma   90.00
#
_symmetry.space_group_name_H-M   'P 1'
#
loop_
_entity.id
_entity.type
_entity.pdbx_description
1 polymer ?
#
loop_
_entity_poly.entity_id
_entity_poly.type
_entity_poly.pdbx_seq_one_letter_code
_entity_poly.pdbx_strand_id
1 'polypeptide(L)'
;NVILNVSASRRFGSQIFTASNVFSVGVGIPRSLAMFRQPELCFGGASCQIQPQVQLLDGGENAISLDFVTVYSFAESLSPFRNEALWPSKIWSGRSDSMGIVTFTNIAIDISGLYVITFYGDKLHNISSNAFQVYV
;
A
#
# COMPACT_ATOMS: atom_id res chain seq x y z
N ASN A 1 2.70 23.59 4.91
CA ASN A 1 1.84 24.80 4.95
C ASN A 1 1.08 24.90 3.64
N VAL A 2 -0.24 24.96 3.70
CA VAL A 2 -1.12 24.97 2.53
C VAL A 2 -1.91 26.28 2.51
N ILE A 3 -2.18 26.80 1.31
CA ILE A 3 -3.11 27.90 1.06
C ILE A 3 -4.18 27.38 0.12
N LEU A 4 -5.45 27.45 0.53
CA LEU A 4 -6.57 27.12 -0.35
C LEU A 4 -7.03 28.39 -1.06
N ASN A 5 -6.91 28.40 -2.39
CA ASN A 5 -7.44 29.47 -3.23
C ASN A 5 -8.84 29.09 -3.70
N VAL A 6 -9.86 29.78 -3.19
CA VAL A 6 -11.25 29.54 -3.57
C VAL A 6 -11.70 30.64 -4.52
N SER A 7 -12.20 30.26 -5.69
CA SER A 7 -12.80 31.19 -6.65
C SER A 7 -14.30 30.93 -6.77
N ALA A 8 -15.11 31.97 -6.65
CA ALA A 8 -16.54 31.91 -6.94
C ALA A 8 -16.85 32.79 -8.15
N SER A 9 -17.65 32.27 -9.09
CA SER A 9 -18.17 33.04 -10.22
C SER A 9 -19.67 33.26 -10.08
N ARG A 10 -20.13 34.46 -10.42
CA ARG A 10 -21.56 34.73 -10.65
C ARG A 10 -21.83 34.66 -12.15
N ARG A 11 -23.07 34.31 -12.53
CA ARG A 11 -23.48 34.07 -13.94
C ARG A 11 -23.19 35.24 -14.91
N PHE A 12 -22.85 36.43 -14.42
CA PHE A 12 -22.50 37.60 -15.24
C PHE A 12 -21.34 38.42 -14.62
N GLY A 13 -20.13 37.86 -14.63
CA GLY A 13 -18.88 38.64 -14.68
C GLY A 13 -18.41 39.32 -13.40
N SER A 14 -17.71 38.59 -12.54
CA SER A 14 -16.56 39.02 -11.73
C SER A 14 -16.11 37.82 -10.91
N GLN A 15 -14.84 37.42 -11.04
CA GLN A 15 -14.28 36.30 -10.28
C GLN A 15 -13.65 36.87 -9.01
N ILE A 16 -14.26 36.59 -7.87
CA ILE A 16 -13.70 36.97 -6.57
C ILE A 16 -12.80 35.83 -6.14
N PHE A 17 -11.52 36.14 -5.92
CA PHE A 17 -10.55 35.24 -5.33
C PHE A 17 -10.42 35.58 -3.85
N THR A 18 -10.57 34.56 -3.00
CA THR A 18 -10.23 34.67 -1.59
C THR A 18 -9.25 33.55 -1.25
N ALA A 19 -8.20 33.90 -0.52
CA ALA A 19 -7.24 32.94 0.00
C ALA A 19 -7.59 32.64 1.46
N SER A 20 -7.45 31.38 1.86
CA SER A 20 -7.48 31.04 3.28
C SER A 20 -6.28 31.68 4.00
N ASN A 21 -6.37 31.79 5.32
CA ASN A 21 -5.16 31.90 6.14
C ASN A 21 -4.29 30.66 5.91
N VAL A 22 -2.98 30.80 6.14
CA VAL A 22 -2.08 29.65 6.13
C VAL A 22 -2.47 28.71 7.27
N PHE A 23 -2.58 27.43 6.98
CA PHE A 23 -2.73 26.39 7.99
C PHE A 23 -1.81 25.21 7.68
N SER A 24 -1.57 24.42 8.72
CA SER A 24 -0.80 23.18 8.62
C SER A 24 -1.77 22.01 8.47
N VAL A 25 -1.52 21.16 7.49
CA VAL A 25 -2.13 19.83 7.42
C VAL A 25 -1.31 18.94 8.34
N GLY A 26 -1.92 18.49 9.43
CA GLY A 26 -1.32 17.55 10.35
C GLY A 26 -1.44 16.13 9.81
N VAL A 27 -0.41 15.32 10.01
CA VAL A 27 -0.46 13.89 9.75
C VAL A 27 -1.11 13.19 10.95
N GLY A 28 -2.16 12.41 10.69
CA GLY A 28 -2.85 11.62 11.71
C GLY A 28 -2.13 10.32 12.07
N ILE A 29 -2.76 9.53 12.96
CA ILE A 29 -2.29 8.17 13.24
C ILE A 29 -2.43 7.26 12.00
N PRO A 30 -1.57 6.24 11.82
CA PRO A 30 -1.72 5.25 10.77
C PRO A 30 -3.10 4.59 10.78
N ARG A 31 -3.74 4.54 9.61
CA ARG A 31 -5.07 3.97 9.40
C ARG A 31 -5.17 3.13 8.14
N SER A 32 -4.33 3.37 7.14
CA SER A 32 -4.37 2.65 5.87
C SER A 32 -2.97 2.43 5.29
N LEU A 33 -2.94 1.60 4.25
CA LEU A 33 -1.77 1.27 3.47
C LEU A 33 -2.03 1.65 2.01
N ALA A 34 -1.00 2.10 1.30
CA ALA A 34 -0.99 2.21 -0.15
C ALA A 34 0.12 1.38 -0.75
N MET A 35 -0.11 0.79 -1.92
CA MET A 35 0.95 0.13 -2.69
C MET A 35 1.96 1.16 -3.15
N PHE A 36 3.20 1.02 -2.72
CA PHE A 36 4.32 1.87 -3.13
C PHE A 36 5.13 1.21 -4.26
N ARG A 37 5.24 -0.12 -4.23
CA ARG A 37 5.87 -0.91 -5.29
C ARG A 37 5.19 -2.27 -5.41
N GLN A 38 4.83 -2.66 -6.63
CA GLN A 38 4.22 -3.96 -6.91
C GLN A 38 5.28 -5.10 -6.89
N PRO A 39 4.88 -6.34 -6.56
CA PRO A 39 5.73 -7.50 -6.75
C PRO A 39 5.81 -7.86 -8.24
N GLU A 40 7.01 -8.16 -8.73
CA GLU A 40 7.24 -8.58 -10.11
C GLU A 40 8.43 -9.54 -10.21
N LEU A 41 8.52 -10.24 -11.35
CA LEU A 41 9.61 -11.18 -11.66
C LEU A 41 9.78 -12.26 -10.57
N CYS A 42 8.69 -12.97 -10.28
CA CYS A 42 8.63 -14.05 -9.31
C CYS A 42 8.77 -15.41 -9.98
N PHE A 43 9.66 -16.26 -9.49
CA PHE A 43 9.89 -17.62 -9.97
C PHE A 43 9.71 -18.61 -8.82
N GLY A 44 9.14 -19.77 -9.11
CA GLY A 44 8.85 -20.82 -8.14
C GLY A 44 10.10 -21.19 -7.34
N GLY A 45 9.98 -21.15 -6.02
CA GLY A 45 11.06 -21.53 -5.09
C GLY A 45 12.18 -20.49 -4.96
N ALA A 46 12.06 -19.35 -5.65
CA ALA A 46 12.96 -18.20 -5.52
C ALA A 46 12.21 -16.97 -5.01
N SER A 47 12.96 -16.02 -4.44
CA SER A 47 12.38 -14.72 -4.09
C SER A 47 12.09 -13.91 -5.34
N CYS A 48 10.99 -13.16 -5.35
CA CYS A 48 10.69 -12.20 -6.40
C CYS A 48 11.85 -11.20 -6.55
N GLN A 49 12.29 -10.91 -7.77
CA GLN A 49 13.39 -9.94 -7.97
C GLN A 49 12.94 -8.52 -7.59
N ILE A 50 11.66 -8.21 -7.84
CA ILE A 50 11.02 -6.96 -7.44
C ILE A 50 10.16 -7.27 -6.22
N GLN A 51 10.68 -6.95 -5.03
CA GLN A 51 9.95 -7.09 -3.77
C GLN A 51 8.95 -5.93 -3.60
N PRO A 52 7.74 -6.21 -3.07
CA PRO A 52 6.73 -5.20 -2.89
C PRO A 52 7.06 -4.27 -1.73
N GLN A 53 6.51 -3.06 -1.81
CA GLN A 53 6.59 -2.05 -0.78
C GLN A 53 5.21 -1.44 -0.57
N VAL A 54 4.89 -1.12 0.68
CA VAL A 54 3.66 -0.38 1.03
C VAL A 54 4.02 0.86 1.84
N GLN A 55 3.21 1.90 1.73
CA GLN A 55 3.36 3.14 2.47
C GLN A 55 2.23 3.29 3.50
N LEU A 56 2.58 3.70 4.71
CA LEU A 56 1.63 4.04 5.75
C LEU A 56 0.92 5.36 5.42
N LEU A 57 -0.40 5.36 5.54
CA LEU A 57 -1.25 6.53 5.36
C LEU A 57 -2.11 6.77 6.60
N ASP A 58 -2.45 8.04 6.84
CA ASP A 58 -3.44 8.42 7.84
C ASP A 58 -4.88 8.28 7.30
N GLY A 59 -5.87 8.59 8.14
CA GLY A 59 -7.28 8.51 7.74
C GLY A 59 -7.71 9.51 6.66
N GLY A 60 -6.88 10.51 6.36
CA GLY A 60 -7.06 11.46 5.26
C GLY A 60 -6.16 11.17 4.06
N GLU A 61 -5.56 9.98 3.99
CA GLU A 61 -4.66 9.52 2.93
C GLU A 61 -3.34 10.31 2.82
N ASN A 62 -2.93 11.02 3.88
CA ASN A 62 -1.62 11.64 3.91
C ASN A 62 -0.56 10.59 4.25
N ALA A 63 0.58 10.64 3.55
CA ALA A 63 1.74 9.81 3.86
C ALA A 63 2.26 10.10 5.27
N ILE A 64 2.53 9.04 6.02
CA ILE A 64 3.04 9.11 7.38
C ILE A 64 4.52 8.81 7.39
N SER A 65 5.32 9.69 7.98
CA SER A 65 6.71 9.39 8.36
C SER A 65 6.73 8.84 9.78
N LEU A 66 6.60 7.52 9.90
CA LEU A 66 6.63 6.82 11.18
C LEU A 66 7.41 5.52 11.04
N ASP A 67 8.51 5.43 11.76
CA ASP A 67 9.28 4.21 11.87
C ASP A 67 8.57 3.23 12.81
N PHE A 68 8.93 1.95 12.69
CA PHE A 68 8.60 0.91 13.65
C PHE A 68 7.23 0.22 13.55
N VAL A 69 6.34 0.60 12.64
CA VAL A 69 5.07 -0.13 12.41
C VAL A 69 5.36 -1.43 11.67
N THR A 70 4.84 -2.55 12.21
CA THR A 70 4.93 -3.86 11.56
C THR A 70 3.73 -4.10 10.66
N VAL A 71 3.98 -4.47 9.42
CA VAL A 71 2.96 -4.92 8.46
C VAL A 71 3.27 -6.36 8.07
N TYR A 72 2.23 -7.17 8.00
CA TYR A 72 2.26 -8.56 7.61
C TYR A 72 1.69 -8.71 6.19
N SER A 73 2.06 -9.80 5.54
CA SER A 73 1.53 -10.14 4.22
C SER A 73 1.32 -11.63 4.05
N PHE A 74 0.29 -12.00 3.30
CA PHE A 74 0.06 -13.38 2.84
C PHE A 74 -0.33 -13.38 1.36
N ALA A 75 0.03 -14.43 0.64
CA ALA A 75 -0.31 -14.59 -0.77
C ALA A 75 -1.55 -15.48 -0.94
N GLU A 76 -2.37 -15.20 -1.94
CA GLU A 76 -3.54 -15.99 -2.31
C GLU A 76 -3.44 -16.38 -3.78
N SER A 77 -3.63 -17.67 -4.07
CA SER A 77 -3.68 -18.18 -5.45
C SER A 77 -5.03 -17.85 -6.07
N LEU A 78 -5.02 -17.25 -7.26
CA LEU A 78 -6.22 -17.01 -8.08
C LEU A 78 -6.52 -18.15 -9.06
N SER A 79 -5.69 -19.18 -9.11
CA SER A 79 -5.89 -20.31 -10.02
C SER A 79 -7.04 -21.23 -9.53
N PRO A 80 -8.04 -21.54 -10.39
CA PRO A 80 -9.26 -22.26 -9.99
C PRO A 80 -9.07 -23.76 -9.71
N PHE A 81 -7.91 -24.33 -10.05
CA PHE A 81 -7.64 -25.77 -9.98
C PHE A 81 -6.90 -26.22 -8.71
N ARG A 82 -6.73 -25.34 -7.72
CA ARG A 82 -6.08 -25.71 -6.45
C ARG A 82 -7.13 -25.81 -5.35
N ASN A 83 -7.58 -27.04 -5.12
CA ASN A 83 -8.49 -27.49 -4.07
C ASN A 83 -7.78 -27.88 -2.76
N GLU A 84 -6.51 -27.49 -2.59
CA GLU A 84 -5.85 -27.58 -1.29
C GLU A 84 -6.05 -26.25 -0.58
N ALA A 85 -6.80 -26.29 0.52
CA ALA A 85 -6.90 -25.20 1.47
C ALA A 85 -5.49 -24.86 1.97
N LEU A 86 -4.82 -23.94 1.30
CA LEU A 86 -3.60 -23.33 1.81
C LEU A 86 -4.03 -22.39 2.93
N TRP A 87 -4.14 -22.94 4.14
CA TRP A 87 -3.77 -22.24 5.38
C TRP A 87 -2.63 -21.27 5.08
N PRO A 88 -2.71 -20.02 5.57
CA PRO A 88 -2.19 -18.85 4.90
C PRO A 88 -0.82 -19.13 4.28
N SER A 89 -0.75 -18.99 2.95
CA SER A 89 0.49 -19.04 2.20
C SER A 89 1.51 -18.19 2.93
N LYS A 90 2.55 -18.84 3.47
CA LYS A 90 3.76 -18.27 4.07
C LYS A 90 3.63 -16.79 4.46
N ILE A 91 3.48 -16.49 5.75
CA ILE A 91 3.37 -15.10 6.19
C ILE A 91 4.76 -14.45 6.16
N TRP A 92 4.85 -13.27 5.54
CA TRP A 92 6.01 -12.38 5.66
C TRP A 92 5.65 -11.15 6.49
N SER A 93 6.66 -10.49 7.03
CA SER A 93 6.51 -9.21 7.69
C SER A 93 7.60 -8.24 7.26
N GLY A 94 7.27 -6.96 7.32
CA GLY A 94 8.20 -5.85 7.17
C GLY A 94 7.92 -4.81 8.24
N ARG A 95 8.92 -3.96 8.49
CA ARG A 95 8.80 -2.82 9.41
C ARG A 95 8.95 -1.52 8.63
N SER A 96 8.18 -0.50 8.98
CA SER A 96 8.28 0.80 8.34
C SER A 96 9.61 1.49 8.67
N ASP A 97 10.16 2.16 7.67
CA ASP A 97 11.30 3.07 7.80
C ASP A 97 10.86 4.48 8.24
N SER A 98 11.81 5.42 8.29
CA SER A 98 11.55 6.82 8.66
C SER A 98 10.65 7.57 7.68
N MET A 99 10.42 7.05 6.47
CA MET A 99 9.46 7.58 5.49
C MET A 99 8.10 6.87 5.56
N GLY A 100 7.92 5.95 6.51
CA GLY A 100 6.72 5.12 6.63
C GLY A 100 6.58 4.09 5.51
N ILE A 101 7.66 3.79 4.79
CA ILE A 101 7.67 2.76 3.76
C ILE A 101 8.05 1.44 4.43
N VAL A 102 7.22 0.44 4.22
CA VAL A 102 7.49 -0.94 4.62
C VAL A 102 8.03 -1.67 3.41
N THR A 103 9.30 -2.07 3.48
CA THR A 103 9.92 -2.93 2.48
C THR A 103 9.85 -4.38 2.94
N PHE A 104 9.28 -5.23 2.09
CA PHE A 104 9.32 -6.67 2.29
C PHE A 104 10.58 -7.25 1.65
N THR A 105 11.12 -8.29 2.26
CA THR A 105 12.28 -9.01 1.75
C THR A 105 12.00 -10.50 1.73
N ASN A 106 12.54 -11.20 0.73
CA ASN A 106 12.42 -12.65 0.58
C ASN A 106 10.97 -13.16 0.46
N ILE A 107 10.06 -12.35 -0.10
CA ILE A 107 8.79 -12.85 -0.62
C ILE A 107 9.09 -13.81 -1.75
N ALA A 108 8.74 -15.07 -1.54
CA ALA A 108 9.06 -16.21 -2.38
C ALA A 108 7.88 -17.19 -2.35
N ILE A 109 7.27 -17.42 -3.51
CA ILE A 109 6.13 -18.32 -3.65
C ILE A 109 6.65 -19.56 -4.38
N ASP A 110 6.46 -20.73 -3.77
CA ASP A 110 7.13 -21.95 -4.24
C ASP A 110 6.52 -22.52 -5.52
N ILE A 111 5.26 -22.19 -5.80
CA ILE A 111 4.48 -22.79 -6.88
C ILE A 111 4.13 -21.72 -7.91
N SER A 112 4.34 -22.05 -9.19
CA SER A 112 3.90 -21.20 -10.29
C SER A 112 2.37 -21.03 -10.31
N GLY A 113 1.90 -19.85 -10.70
CA GLY A 113 0.48 -19.54 -10.75
C GLY A 113 0.21 -18.05 -10.72
N LEU A 114 -1.06 -17.67 -10.77
CA LEU A 114 -1.50 -16.29 -10.63
C LEU A 114 -1.83 -16.01 -9.16
N TYR A 115 -1.27 -14.94 -8.60
CA TYR A 115 -1.39 -14.61 -7.17
C TYR A 115 -1.73 -13.14 -6.93
N VAL A 116 -2.30 -12.88 -5.76
CA VAL A 116 -2.40 -11.57 -5.12
C VAL A 116 -1.75 -11.66 -3.75
N ILE A 117 -1.08 -10.60 -3.30
CA ILE A 117 -0.58 -10.49 -1.92
C ILE A 117 -1.45 -9.48 -1.18
N THR A 118 -2.00 -9.89 -0.04
CA THR A 118 -2.73 -9.01 0.87
C THR A 118 -1.81 -8.58 2.01
N PHE A 119 -1.75 -7.27 2.26
CA PHE A 119 -0.96 -6.61 3.30
C PHE A 119 -1.89 -6.10 4.39
N TYR A 120 -1.51 -6.33 5.66
CA TYR A 120 -2.33 -5.98 6.81
C TYR A 120 -1.47 -5.65 8.05
N GLY A 121 -2.04 -4.90 8.98
CA GLY A 121 -1.40 -4.55 10.25
C GLY A 121 -2.43 -4.25 11.32
N ASP A 122 -1.98 -4.02 12.55
CA ASP A 122 -2.90 -3.69 13.65
C ASP A 122 -3.64 -2.39 13.34
N LYS A 123 -4.97 -2.46 13.27
CA LYS A 123 -5.89 -1.32 13.02
C LYS A 123 -5.64 -0.58 11.70
N LEU A 124 -4.96 -1.22 10.74
CA LEU A 124 -4.81 -0.71 9.38
C LEU A 124 -5.88 -1.32 8.47
N HIS A 125 -6.41 -0.53 7.53
CA HIS A 125 -7.13 -1.09 6.40
C HIS A 125 -6.17 -1.91 5.53
N ASN A 126 -6.59 -3.14 5.20
CA ASN A 126 -5.83 -4.03 4.34
C ASN A 126 -5.79 -3.49 2.91
N ILE A 127 -4.70 -3.78 2.21
CA ILE A 127 -4.58 -3.54 0.78
C ILE A 127 -4.04 -4.78 0.10
N SER A 128 -4.38 -4.97 -1.16
CA SER A 128 -3.86 -6.05 -1.98
C SER A 128 -2.98 -5.50 -3.10
N SER A 129 -1.96 -6.28 -3.49
CA SER A 129 -1.20 -6.04 -4.71
C SER A 129 -2.11 -6.18 -5.95
N ASN A 130 -1.60 -5.75 -7.10
CA ASN A 130 -2.15 -6.24 -8.37
C ASN A 130 -1.95 -7.76 -8.44
N ALA A 131 -2.75 -8.44 -9.27
CA ALA A 131 -2.48 -9.82 -9.61
C ALA A 131 -1.15 -9.93 -10.38
N PHE A 132 -0.31 -10.89 -10.04
CA PHE A 132 0.96 -11.14 -10.69
C PHE A 132 1.21 -12.63 -10.90
N GLN A 133 1.98 -12.94 -11.93
CA GLN A 133 2.34 -14.31 -12.26
C GLN A 133 3.62 -14.72 -11.52
N VAL A 134 3.58 -15.91 -10.92
CA VAL A 134 4.75 -16.67 -10.51
C VAL A 134 5.05 -17.67 -11.63
N TYR A 135 6.24 -17.60 -12.18
CA TYR A 135 6.73 -18.49 -13.23
C TYR A 135 7.36 -19.75 -12.62
N VAL A 136 7.59 -20.76 -13.44
CA VAL A 136 8.39 -21.94 -13.09
C VAL A 136 9.88 -21.62 -13.06
#